data_AF-A0A924QI74-F1
#
_entry.id   AF-A0A924QI74-F1
#
_cell.length_a   1.000
_cell.length_b   1.000
_cell.length_c   1.000
_cell.angle_alpha   90.00
_cell.angle_beta   90.00
_cell.angle_gamma   90.00
#
_symmetry.space_group_name_H-M   'P 1'
#
loop_
_entity.id
_entity.type
_entity.pdbx_description
1 polymer ?
#
loop_
_entity_poly.entity_id
_entity_poly.type
_entity_poly.pdbx_seq_one_letter_code
_entity_poly.pdbx_strand_id
1 'polypeptide(L)'
;MPLLLEHIDAIARQKQRGVLFVEFHPLALAPEAGESLSAQDVWAWKTMPDSAWEALPIRQKIIDWLDEQGIGWQRCGHFASTGLMMGYRGQLYIDLPFDKSLPAFTALQAFLENPDGSMRYPAVFLIYCSLDKALENAEHDEPGFWDRWAENL
;
A
#
# COMPACT_ATOMS: atom_id res chain seq x y z
N MET A 1 21.69 1.36 6.37
CA MET A 1 20.90 2.33 5.58
C MET A 1 19.44 1.96 5.76
N PRO A 2 18.57 2.88 6.21
CA PRO A 2 17.14 2.62 6.15
C PRO A 2 16.78 2.34 4.68
N LEU A 3 16.04 1.25 4.42
CA LEU A 3 15.52 0.99 3.08
C LEU A 3 14.59 2.14 2.70
N LEU A 4 14.92 2.87 1.64
CA LEU A 4 13.99 3.82 1.03
C LEU A 4 12.97 2.96 0.27
N LEU A 5 11.76 2.82 0.83
CA LEU A 5 10.68 2.13 0.11
C LEU A 5 10.23 3.01 -1.05
N GLU A 6 10.06 2.40 -2.22
CA GLU A 6 9.49 3.11 -3.35
C GLU A 6 8.02 3.43 -3.09
N HIS A 7 7.63 4.69 -3.31
CA HIS A 7 6.23 5.10 -3.19
C HIS A 7 5.40 4.53 -4.34
N ILE A 8 4.14 4.19 -4.07
CA ILE A 8 3.26 3.58 -5.08
C ILE A 8 3.11 4.41 -6.36
N ASP A 9 3.13 5.74 -6.25
CA ASP A 9 3.08 6.64 -7.40
C ASP A 9 4.38 6.61 -8.21
N ALA A 10 5.55 6.50 -7.56
CA ALA A 10 6.81 6.30 -8.27
C ALA A 10 6.80 4.95 -9.03
N ILE A 11 6.31 3.89 -8.40
CA ILE A 11 6.17 2.57 -9.06
C ILE A 11 5.23 2.67 -10.28
N ALA A 12 4.10 3.38 -10.17
CA ALA A 12 3.17 3.60 -11.27
C ALA A 12 3.84 4.32 -12.46
N ARG A 13 4.61 5.38 -12.17
CA ARG A 13 5.39 6.11 -13.17
C ARG A 13 6.46 5.23 -13.81
N GLN A 14 7.22 4.46 -13.05
CA GLN A 14 8.22 3.55 -13.61
C GLN A 14 7.61 2.47 -14.52
N LYS A 15 6.47 1.89 -14.12
CA LYS A 15 5.77 0.88 -14.91
C LYS A 15 4.98 1.49 -16.09
N GLN A 16 4.84 2.81 -16.14
CA GLN A 16 4.05 3.56 -17.13
C GLN A 16 2.61 3.02 -17.24
N ARG A 17 2.00 2.69 -16.10
CA ARG A 17 0.62 2.18 -16.00
C ARG A 17 0.05 2.41 -14.62
N GLY A 18 -1.27 2.29 -14.50
CA GLY A 18 -1.91 2.16 -13.20
C GLY A 18 -1.47 0.87 -12.47
N VAL A 19 -1.40 0.96 -11.15
CA VAL A 19 -0.87 -0.08 -10.27
C VAL A 19 -1.81 -0.37 -9.11
N LEU A 20 -1.69 -1.59 -8.59
CA LEU A 20 -2.46 -2.07 -7.45
C LEU A 20 -1.56 -2.20 -6.24
N PHE A 21 -2.13 -1.90 -5.09
CA PHE A 21 -1.50 -2.17 -3.81
C PHE A 21 -2.55 -2.45 -2.74
N VAL A 22 -2.11 -3.15 -1.70
CA VAL A 22 -2.93 -3.32 -0.50
C VAL A 22 -2.43 -2.43 0.62
N GLU A 23 -3.37 -1.88 1.36
CA GLU A 23 -3.12 -1.17 2.61
C GLU A 23 -3.86 -1.84 3.76
N PHE A 24 -3.31 -1.65 4.96
CA PHE A 24 -3.87 -2.21 6.18
C PHE A 24 -4.48 -1.09 7.01
N HIS A 25 -5.80 -1.19 7.24
CA HIS A 25 -6.42 -0.39 8.27
C HIS A 25 -5.78 -0.77 9.60
N PRO A 26 -5.54 0.17 10.51
CA PRO A 26 -4.83 -0.21 11.72
C PRO A 26 -5.65 -1.05 12.70
N LEU A 27 -6.96 -1.24 12.47
CA LEU A 27 -7.74 -2.32 13.10
C LEU A 27 -7.15 -3.71 12.87
N ALA A 28 -6.28 -3.89 11.87
CA ALA A 28 -5.51 -5.11 11.70
C ALA A 28 -4.58 -5.39 12.90
N LEU A 29 -4.12 -4.35 13.60
CA LEU A 29 -3.25 -4.45 14.77
C LEU A 29 -4.02 -4.54 16.10
N ALA A 30 -5.24 -3.99 16.15
CA ALA A 30 -6.09 -3.97 17.34
C ALA A 30 -7.56 -4.17 16.95
N PRO A 31 -7.96 -5.40 16.57
CA PRO A 31 -9.32 -5.69 16.10
C PRO A 31 -10.42 -5.42 17.14
N GLU A 32 -10.06 -5.40 18.42
CA GLU A 32 -10.93 -5.08 19.55
C GLU A 32 -11.26 -3.59 19.70
N ALA A 33 -10.55 -2.69 19.02
CA ALA A 33 -10.73 -1.24 19.15
C ALA A 33 -12.08 -0.73 18.59
N GLY A 34 -12.82 -1.57 17.85
CA GLY A 34 -14.08 -1.20 17.20
C GLY A 34 -13.89 -0.19 16.05
N GLU A 35 -14.97 0.16 15.33
CA GLU A 35 -14.88 1.06 14.17
C GLU A 35 -14.58 2.53 14.53
N SER A 36 -14.85 2.92 15.79
CA SER A 36 -14.64 4.28 16.28
C SER A 36 -13.26 4.43 16.89
N LEU A 37 -12.36 5.06 16.16
CA LEU A 37 -10.98 5.26 16.59
C LEU A 37 -10.84 6.49 17.48
N SER A 38 -10.25 6.33 18.66
CA SER A 38 -9.83 7.48 19.46
C SER A 38 -8.60 8.16 18.84
N ALA A 39 -8.35 9.40 19.23
CA ALA A 39 -7.12 10.10 18.85
C ALA A 39 -5.86 9.35 19.31
N GLN A 40 -5.94 8.61 20.41
CA GLN A 40 -4.85 7.79 20.94
C GLN A 40 -4.59 6.56 20.07
N ASP A 41 -5.64 5.90 19.57
CA ASP A 41 -5.52 4.75 18.65
C ASP A 41 -4.84 5.20 17.35
N VAL A 42 -5.31 6.32 16.78
CA VAL A 42 -4.72 6.91 15.57
C VAL A 42 -3.25 7.27 15.78
N TRP A 43 -2.90 7.83 16.95
CA TRP A 43 -1.51 8.18 17.26
C TRP A 43 -0.63 6.93 17.42
N ALA A 44 -1.09 5.93 18.18
CA ALA A 44 -0.37 4.69 18.41
C ALA A 44 0.03 4.04 17.08
N TRP A 45 -0.90 3.99 16.13
CA TRP A 45 -0.69 3.40 14.81
C TRP A 45 0.24 4.21 13.90
N LYS A 46 0.23 5.55 14.01
CA LYS A 46 1.20 6.41 13.31
C LYS A 46 2.64 6.15 13.77
N THR A 47 2.82 5.65 14.99
CA THR A 47 4.13 5.39 15.61
C THR A 47 4.52 3.91 15.67
N MET A 48 3.71 3.01 15.08
CA MET A 48 4.01 1.59 15.09
C MET A 48 5.29 1.28 14.30
N PRO A 49 6.17 0.41 14.82
CA PRO A 49 7.35 -0.02 14.08
C PRO A 49 6.96 -0.88 12.88
N ASP A 50 7.77 -0.86 11.82
CA ASP A 50 7.62 -1.71 10.63
C ASP A 50 7.33 -3.17 10.98
N SER A 51 8.03 -3.72 11.98
CA SER A 51 7.91 -5.10 12.43
C SER A 51 6.50 -5.47 12.89
N ALA A 52 5.73 -4.51 13.42
CA ALA A 52 4.34 -4.74 13.82
C ALA A 52 3.45 -4.98 12.60
N TRP A 53 3.66 -4.20 11.54
CA TRP A 53 2.95 -4.36 10.26
C TRP A 53 3.38 -5.61 9.52
N GLU A 54 4.68 -5.94 9.54
CA GLU A 54 5.21 -7.15 8.91
C GLU A 54 4.68 -8.43 9.55
N ALA A 55 4.47 -8.42 10.87
CA ALA A 55 3.95 -9.55 11.63
C ALA A 55 2.43 -9.76 11.50
N LEU A 56 1.71 -8.91 10.75
CA LEU A 56 0.27 -9.05 10.55
C LEU A 56 -0.08 -10.39 9.87
N PRO A 57 -0.88 -11.27 10.50
CA PRO A 57 -1.24 -12.56 9.91
C PRO A 57 -1.96 -12.42 8.56
N ILE A 58 -2.81 -11.40 8.42
CA ILE A 58 -3.50 -11.14 7.15
C ILE A 58 -2.54 -10.69 6.05
N ARG A 59 -1.49 -9.93 6.39
CA ARG A 59 -0.45 -9.53 5.44
C ARG A 59 0.31 -10.76 4.94
N GLN A 60 0.71 -11.65 5.85
CA GLN A 60 1.37 -12.90 5.47
C GLN A 60 0.47 -13.76 4.60
N LYS A 61 -0.83 -13.87 4.94
CA LYS A 61 -1.80 -14.62 4.14
C LYS A 61 -1.93 -14.08 2.71
N ILE A 62 -1.87 -12.76 2.52
CA ILE A 62 -1.89 -12.14 1.19
C ILE A 62 -0.60 -12.47 0.43
N ILE A 63 0.56 -12.39 1.09
CA ILE A 63 1.86 -12.75 0.50
C ILE A 63 1.86 -14.21 0.04
N ASP A 64 1.49 -15.13 0.92
CA ASP A 64 1.46 -16.57 0.63
C ASP A 64 0.56 -16.86 -0.58
N TRP A 65 -0.62 -16.22 -0.64
CA TRP A 65 -1.53 -16.37 -1.77
C TRP A 65 -0.94 -15.80 -3.08
N LEU A 66 -0.30 -14.63 -3.03
CA LEU A 66 0.36 -14.04 -4.20
C LEU A 66 1.49 -14.95 -4.72
N ASP A 67 2.30 -15.50 -3.83
CA ASP A 67 3.38 -16.43 -4.15
C ASP A 67 2.84 -17.73 -4.76
N GLU A 68 1.76 -18.29 -4.21
CA GLU A 68 1.06 -19.47 -4.75
C GLU A 68 0.48 -19.22 -6.16
N GLN A 69 0.01 -18.00 -6.44
CA GLN A 69 -0.46 -17.62 -7.77
C GLN A 69 0.67 -17.22 -8.73
N GLY A 70 1.93 -17.14 -8.26
CA GLY A 70 3.06 -16.65 -9.05
C GLY A 70 2.95 -15.17 -9.41
N ILE A 71 2.27 -14.36 -8.59
CA ILE A 71 2.11 -12.92 -8.78
C ILE A 71 3.21 -12.20 -8.00
N GLY A 72 4.02 -11.41 -8.70
CA GLY A 72 5.09 -10.61 -8.08
C GLY A 72 4.52 -9.55 -7.14
N TRP A 73 5.26 -9.25 -6.07
CA TRP A 73 4.93 -8.20 -5.11
C TRP A 73 6.18 -7.57 -4.51
N GLN A 74 6.05 -6.37 -3.96
CA GLN A 74 7.11 -5.75 -3.17
C GLN A 74 6.52 -4.84 -2.09
N ARG A 75 7.30 -4.56 -1.03
CA ARG A 75 6.96 -3.50 -0.07
C ARG A 75 6.95 -2.16 -0.80
N CYS A 76 5.99 -1.29 -0.48
CA CYS A 76 5.96 0.07 -1.01
C CYS A 76 5.60 1.09 0.07
N GLY A 77 5.89 2.35 -0.21
CA GLY A 77 5.36 3.48 0.54
C GLY A 77 3.95 3.84 0.05
N HIS A 78 3.20 4.55 0.91
CA HIS A 78 1.98 5.24 0.50
C HIS A 78 2.31 6.27 -0.60
N PHE A 79 1.31 6.76 -1.33
CA PHE A 79 1.43 7.90 -2.24
C PHE A 79 2.27 9.03 -1.64
N ALA A 80 3.32 9.47 -2.34
CA ALA A 80 4.28 10.45 -1.84
C ALA A 80 3.64 11.82 -1.60
N SER A 81 4.07 12.51 -0.54
CA SER A 81 3.62 13.85 -0.18
C SER A 81 4.76 14.66 0.43
N THR A 82 4.92 15.89 -0.03
CA THR A 82 5.87 16.87 0.52
C THR A 82 5.39 17.49 1.83
N GLY A 83 4.13 17.30 2.22
CA GLY A 83 3.58 17.81 3.47
C GLY A 83 3.58 16.81 4.63
N LEU A 84 3.80 15.52 4.35
CA LEU A 84 3.75 14.46 5.35
C LEU A 84 4.58 13.25 4.92
N MET A 85 5.63 12.96 5.68
CA MET A 85 6.39 11.72 5.52
C MET A 85 5.74 10.62 6.37
N MET A 86 5.20 9.61 5.69
CA MET A 86 4.53 8.47 6.31
C MET A 86 5.51 7.31 6.41
N GLY A 87 5.65 6.76 7.61
CA GLY A 87 6.35 5.49 7.81
C GLY A 87 5.63 4.33 7.11
N TYR A 88 6.33 3.21 6.96
CA TYR A 88 5.77 1.99 6.39
C TYR A 88 4.63 1.46 7.26
N ARG A 89 3.52 1.06 6.62
CA ARG A 89 2.33 0.50 7.30
C ARG A 89 1.90 -0.85 6.73
N GLY A 90 2.89 -1.62 6.28
CA GLY A 90 2.66 -2.97 5.78
C GLY A 90 2.35 -3.05 4.28
N GLN A 91 2.21 -1.92 3.58
CA GLN A 91 1.71 -1.89 2.20
C GLN A 91 2.50 -2.79 1.24
N LEU A 92 1.77 -3.41 0.32
CA LEU A 92 2.33 -4.27 -0.71
C LEU A 92 1.88 -3.77 -2.08
N TYR A 93 2.81 -3.37 -2.93
CA TYR A 93 2.58 -3.29 -4.37
C TYR A 93 2.37 -4.70 -4.92
N ILE A 94 1.37 -4.85 -5.79
CA ILE A 94 1.06 -6.09 -6.48
C ILE A 94 1.39 -5.89 -7.96
N ASP A 95 2.29 -6.71 -8.52
CA ASP A 95 2.75 -6.61 -9.92
C ASP A 95 1.72 -7.18 -10.90
N LEU A 96 0.54 -6.58 -10.87
CA LEU A 96 -0.62 -6.93 -11.66
C LEU A 96 -1.28 -5.63 -12.15
N PRO A 97 -1.70 -5.53 -13.41
CA PRO A 97 -2.48 -4.39 -13.87
C PRO A 97 -3.93 -4.50 -13.39
N PHE A 98 -4.58 -3.34 -13.24
CA PHE A 98 -6.02 -3.28 -13.05
C PHE A 98 -6.70 -3.58 -14.39
N ASP A 99 -7.03 -4.85 -14.62
CA ASP A 99 -7.69 -5.32 -15.83
C ASP A 99 -8.64 -6.47 -15.51
N LYS A 100 -9.95 -6.19 -15.61
CA LYS A 100 -11.01 -7.17 -15.31
C LYS A 100 -11.10 -8.33 -16.30
N SER A 101 -10.41 -8.23 -17.44
CA SER A 101 -10.32 -9.34 -18.39
C SER A 101 -9.23 -10.35 -18.02
N LEU A 102 -8.30 -9.99 -17.12
CA LEU A 102 -7.23 -10.88 -16.70
C LEU A 102 -7.69 -11.87 -15.62
N PRO A 103 -7.55 -13.20 -15.84
CA PRO A 103 -7.92 -14.20 -14.85
C PRO A 103 -7.21 -14.01 -13.51
N ALA A 104 -5.94 -13.60 -13.53
CA ALA A 104 -5.16 -13.34 -12.30
C ALA A 104 -5.74 -12.16 -11.49
N PHE A 105 -6.20 -11.09 -12.16
CA PHE A 105 -6.83 -9.95 -11.48
C PHE A 105 -8.19 -10.36 -10.90
N THR A 106 -9.00 -11.09 -11.66
CA THR A 106 -10.28 -11.61 -11.15
C THR A 106 -10.07 -12.55 -9.96
N ALA A 107 -9.02 -13.36 -9.97
CA ALA A 107 -8.66 -14.23 -8.84
C ALA A 107 -8.24 -13.43 -7.60
N LEU A 108 -7.42 -12.37 -7.77
CA LEU A 108 -7.04 -11.47 -6.68
C LEU A 108 -8.28 -10.77 -6.09
N GLN A 109 -9.16 -10.28 -6.96
CA GLN A 109 -10.40 -9.66 -6.53
C GLN A 109 -11.27 -10.66 -5.76
N ALA A 110 -11.47 -11.87 -6.26
CA ALA A 110 -12.26 -12.90 -5.57
C ALA A 110 -11.64 -13.35 -4.23
N PHE A 111 -10.31 -13.30 -4.11
CA PHE A 111 -9.58 -13.60 -2.88
C PHE A 111 -9.73 -12.52 -1.81
N LEU A 112 -9.81 -11.24 -2.21
CA LEU A 112 -9.91 -10.10 -1.29
C LEU A 112 -11.35 -9.62 -1.05
N GLU A 113 -12.25 -9.84 -2.00
CA GLU A 113 -13.63 -9.33 -1.99
C GLU A 113 -14.66 -10.47 -1.99
N ASN A 114 -15.78 -10.22 -1.33
CA ASN A 114 -17.00 -11.00 -1.42
C ASN A 114 -17.69 -10.76 -2.78
N PRO A 115 -18.62 -11.63 -3.21
CA PRO A 115 -19.36 -11.45 -4.46
C PRO A 115 -20.16 -10.14 -4.56
N ASP A 116 -20.48 -9.51 -3.43
CA ASP A 116 -21.17 -8.21 -3.37
C ASP A 116 -20.21 -7.00 -3.47
N GLY A 117 -18.90 -7.24 -3.62
CA GLY A 117 -17.86 -6.23 -3.69
C GLY A 117 -17.37 -5.72 -2.34
N SER A 118 -17.90 -6.22 -1.22
CA SER A 118 -17.36 -5.91 0.11
C SER A 118 -16.03 -6.62 0.36
N MET A 119 -15.13 -6.01 1.12
CA MET A 119 -13.86 -6.65 1.48
C MET A 119 -14.11 -7.85 2.41
N ARG A 120 -13.50 -9.00 2.12
CA ARG A 120 -13.49 -10.19 3.00
C ARG A 120 -12.76 -9.95 4.31
N TYR A 121 -11.80 -9.03 4.27
CA TYR A 121 -10.95 -8.67 5.39
C TYR A 121 -11.19 -7.20 5.70
N PRO A 122 -11.94 -6.86 6.76
CA PRO A 122 -12.35 -5.48 7.06
C PRO A 122 -11.19 -4.51 7.23
N ALA A 123 -10.02 -5.02 7.62
CA ALA A 123 -8.82 -4.22 7.83
C ALA A 123 -7.87 -4.19 6.61
N VAL A 124 -8.32 -4.64 5.44
CA VAL A 124 -7.54 -4.59 4.19
C VAL A 124 -8.27 -3.73 3.19
N PHE A 125 -7.53 -2.88 2.50
CA PHE A 125 -8.01 -2.13 1.34
C PHE A 125 -7.23 -2.57 0.11
N LEU A 126 -7.93 -2.90 -0.97
CA LEU A 126 -7.34 -3.00 -2.30
C LEU A 126 -7.47 -1.64 -2.98
N ILE A 127 -6.34 -1.00 -3.29
CA ILE A 127 -6.32 0.35 -3.82
C ILE A 127 -5.69 0.34 -5.22
N TYR A 128 -6.29 1.13 -6.11
CA TYR A 128 -5.77 1.42 -7.44
C TYR A 128 -5.17 2.83 -7.49
N CYS A 129 -3.89 2.92 -7.83
CA CYS A 129 -3.23 4.16 -8.17
C CYS A 129 -3.20 4.30 -9.69
N SER A 130 -3.94 5.26 -10.25
CA SER A 130 -3.90 5.52 -11.69
C SER A 130 -2.59 6.18 -12.10
N LEU A 131 -2.18 5.97 -13.35
CA LEU A 131 -1.01 6.66 -13.90
C LEU A 131 -1.21 8.18 -13.88
N ASP A 132 -2.39 8.67 -14.27
CA ASP A 132 -2.71 10.11 -14.24
C ASP A 132 -2.51 10.72 -12.86
N LYS A 133 -2.96 10.00 -11.81
CA LYS A 133 -2.78 10.45 -10.43
C LYS A 133 -1.30 10.43 -10.04
N ALA A 134 -0.58 9.38 -10.43
CA ALA A 134 0.85 9.27 -10.16
C ALA A 134 1.68 10.35 -10.88
N LEU A 135 1.25 10.81 -12.05
CA LEU A 135 1.93 11.86 -12.82
C LEU A 135 1.82 13.25 -12.16
N GLU A 136 0.88 13.47 -11.24
CA GLU A 136 0.85 14.70 -10.42
C GLU A 136 2.15 14.90 -9.61
N ASN A 137 2.84 13.80 -9.28
CA ASN A 137 4.10 13.79 -8.52
C ASN A 137 5.33 13.59 -9.43
N ALA A 138 5.23 13.79 -10.75
CA ALA A 138 6.35 13.54 -11.67
C ALA A 138 7.60 14.38 -11.35
N GLU A 139 7.45 15.56 -10.74
CA GLU A 139 8.56 16.39 -10.27
C GLU A 139 9.43 15.69 -9.20
N HIS A 140 8.88 14.73 -8.46
CA HIS A 140 9.62 13.95 -7.47
C HIS A 140 10.71 13.06 -8.08
N ASP A 141 10.64 12.79 -9.39
CA ASP A 141 11.61 11.97 -10.11
C ASP A 141 12.85 12.80 -10.53
N GLU A 142 12.82 14.13 -10.37
CA GLU A 142 13.97 14.98 -10.66
C GLU A 142 15.16 14.61 -9.75
N PRO A 143 16.37 14.45 -10.30
CA PRO A 143 17.56 14.20 -9.50
C PRO A 143 17.73 15.23 -8.38
N GLY A 144 17.89 14.75 -7.15
CA GLY A 144 18.06 15.58 -5.95
C GLY A 144 16.81 16.31 -5.48
N PHE A 145 15.61 16.00 -5.99
CA PHE A 145 14.35 16.60 -5.52
C PHE A 145 14.20 16.45 -4.00
N TRP A 146 14.31 15.21 -3.50
CA TRP A 146 14.14 14.90 -2.08
C TRP A 146 15.24 15.50 -1.20
N ASP A 147 16.46 15.63 -1.72
CA ASP A 147 17.56 16.30 -1.02
C ASP A 147 17.24 17.80 -0.86
N ARG A 148 16.85 18.47 -1.95
CA ARG A 148 16.44 19.89 -1.92
C ARG A 148 15.23 20.11 -1.02
N TRP A 149 14.26 19.20 -1.06
CA TRP A 149 13.08 19.30 -0.20
C TRP A 149 13.45 19.15 1.28
N ALA A 150 14.31 18.19 1.63
CA ALA A 150 14.76 17.98 3.00
C ALA A 150 15.59 19.14 3.56
N GLU A 151 16.33 19.87 2.73
CA GLU A 151 17.05 21.09 3.11
C GLU A 151 16.13 22.28 3.46
N ASN A 152 14.87 22.24 3.02
CA ASN A 152 13.89 23.31 3.19
C ASN A 152 12.83 23.01 4.28
N LEU A 153 13.00 21.92 5.05
CA LEU A 153 12.18 21.57 6.24
C LEU A 153 12.66 22.31 7.51
#